data_AF-A0A956IE65-F1
#
_entry.id   AF-A0A956IE65-F1
#
_cell.length_a   1.000
_cell.length_b   1.000
_cell.length_c   1.000
_cell.angle_alpha   90.00
_cell.angle_beta   90.00
_cell.angle_gamma   90.00
#
_symmetry.space_group_name_H-M   'P 1'
#
loop_
_entity.id
_entity.type
_entity.pdbx_description
1 polymer ?
#
loop_
_entity_poly.entity_id
_entity_poly.type
_entity_poly.pdbx_seq_one_letter_code
_entity_poly.pdbx_strand_id
1 'polypeptide(L)'
;MTLKITVSGAQPLTLNTDALAFGVPEGARKKGLLKELVAALGPAVNKAIKRSEFTGKRGQLVEIGAAGAAIKPGAVYLLGLGDESTLDHPTVRRLAAKAARHAQASAYQTLGFVAPEWEGAEKAIAEGVVLGSYRFDDFKTEENKTKFPLERVTIVTGRKVGAELREAVAHGQAVAEAVTIARDLINTPPNVLYPEAMGEYAKKLAADRKAQGLTCKVLTHKQILDKGMNLIDAVGRGSRRGPVLIHMIYRPKGSKKDLPKLAFVGKGITFDTGGICIKPGPGMDEMKGDMGGAAAVLGAFATLARHQPPCRISLVMCLAENAIG
;
A
#
# COMPACT_ATOMS: atom_id res chain seq x y z
N MET A 1 -4.55 5.13 10.03
CA MET A 1 -5.55 5.96 9.32
C MET A 1 -5.46 5.66 7.84
N THR A 2 -6.58 5.43 7.15
CA THR A 2 -6.56 5.16 5.70
C THR A 2 -6.47 6.47 4.93
N LEU A 3 -5.48 6.57 4.03
CA LEU A 3 -5.32 7.72 3.14
C LEU A 3 -6.57 7.92 2.28
N LYS A 4 -7.14 9.13 2.27
CA LYS A 4 -8.30 9.45 1.43
C LYS A 4 -7.84 9.87 0.03
N ILE A 5 -8.18 9.11 -1.00
CA ILE A 5 -7.88 9.47 -2.39
C ILE A 5 -9.15 9.92 -3.10
N THR A 6 -9.10 11.09 -3.72
CA THR A 6 -10.17 11.64 -4.56
C THR A 6 -9.66 11.98 -5.95
N VAL A 7 -10.57 12.11 -6.92
CA VAL A 7 -10.23 12.48 -8.30
C VAL A 7 -10.92 13.79 -8.67
N SER A 8 -10.21 14.66 -9.38
CA SER A 8 -10.70 15.96 -9.83
C SER A 8 -10.34 16.23 -11.29
N GLY A 9 -11.27 16.85 -12.01
CA GLY A 9 -11.04 17.40 -13.35
C GLY A 9 -10.70 18.90 -13.33
N ALA A 10 -10.53 19.51 -12.15
CA ALA A 10 -10.28 20.95 -12.01
C ALA A 10 -8.88 21.34 -12.54
N GLN A 11 -8.69 22.64 -12.82
CA GLN A 11 -7.39 23.17 -13.20
C GLN A 11 -6.38 22.98 -12.04
N PRO A 12 -5.19 22.37 -12.28
CA PRO A 12 -4.26 21.98 -11.22
C PRO A 12 -3.87 23.12 -10.26
N LEU A 13 -3.56 24.32 -10.78
CA LEU A 13 -3.12 25.47 -9.99
C LEU A 13 -4.25 26.11 -9.13
N THR A 14 -5.49 25.64 -9.29
CA THR A 14 -6.65 26.09 -8.50
C THR A 14 -7.03 25.12 -7.38
N LEU A 15 -6.28 24.03 -7.22
CA LEU A 15 -6.53 23.05 -6.17
C LEU A 15 -6.04 23.59 -4.81
N ASN A 16 -6.93 23.61 -3.81
CA ASN A 16 -6.56 23.96 -2.44
C ASN A 16 -5.91 22.74 -1.75
N THR A 17 -4.59 22.77 -1.61
CA THR A 17 -3.78 21.66 -1.09
C THR A 17 -2.43 22.19 -0.61
N ASP A 18 -1.78 21.51 0.33
CA ASP A 18 -0.48 21.93 0.86
C ASP A 18 0.59 21.87 -0.23
N ALA A 19 0.61 20.78 -1.02
CA ALA A 19 1.45 20.65 -2.19
C ALA A 19 0.73 20.10 -3.42
N LEU A 20 1.15 20.55 -4.62
CA LEU A 20 0.74 20.01 -5.91
C LEU A 20 1.94 19.40 -6.64
N ALA A 21 1.90 18.12 -6.97
CA ALA A 21 2.94 17.43 -7.73
C ALA A 21 2.53 17.20 -9.19
N PHE A 22 3.48 17.39 -10.11
CA PHE A 22 3.30 16.99 -11.50
C PHE A 22 4.62 16.59 -12.16
N GLY A 23 4.51 15.78 -13.21
CA GLY A 23 5.64 15.29 -13.98
C GLY A 23 6.16 16.31 -15.01
N VAL A 24 7.47 16.37 -15.20
CA VAL A 24 8.16 17.12 -16.26
C VAL A 24 9.03 16.15 -17.06
N PRO A 25 8.77 15.96 -18.37
CA PRO A 25 9.63 15.14 -19.23
C PRO A 25 11.05 15.68 -19.35
N GLU A 26 12.00 14.80 -19.63
CA GLU A 26 13.38 15.17 -19.83
C GLU A 26 13.53 16.13 -21.02
N GLY A 27 14.24 17.24 -20.82
CA GLY A 27 14.45 18.27 -21.84
C GLY A 27 13.23 19.17 -22.12
N ALA A 28 12.07 18.91 -21.53
CA ALA A 28 10.87 19.72 -21.69
C ALA A 28 10.99 21.06 -20.93
N ARG A 29 11.61 22.06 -21.57
CA ARG A 29 11.67 23.43 -21.04
C ARG A 29 10.36 24.18 -21.35
N LYS A 30 9.65 24.63 -20.30
CA LYS A 30 8.54 25.60 -20.35
C LYS A 30 7.35 25.20 -21.26
N LYS A 31 6.89 23.95 -21.18
CA LYS A 31 5.66 23.46 -21.84
C LYS A 31 4.57 23.14 -20.82
N GLY A 32 3.31 23.11 -21.26
CA GLY A 32 2.15 22.71 -20.45
C GLY A 32 2.08 23.41 -19.09
N LEU A 33 1.80 22.64 -18.04
CA LEU A 33 1.66 23.13 -16.68
C LEU A 33 2.92 23.83 -16.14
N LEU A 34 4.12 23.46 -16.60
CA LEU A 34 5.35 24.15 -16.22
C LEU A 34 5.38 25.59 -16.74
N LYS A 35 4.82 25.85 -17.93
CA LYS A 35 4.70 27.21 -18.47
C LYS A 35 3.75 28.06 -17.63
N GLU A 36 2.59 27.50 -17.27
CA GLU A 36 1.61 28.17 -16.40
C GLU A 36 2.21 28.50 -15.03
N LEU A 37 2.96 27.55 -14.44
CA LEU A 37 3.65 27.77 -13.18
C LEU A 37 4.70 28.89 -13.26
N VAL A 38 5.50 28.93 -14.34
CA VAL A 38 6.46 30.02 -14.57
C VAL A 38 5.77 31.37 -14.73
N ALA A 39 4.59 31.42 -15.36
CA ALA A 39 3.81 32.65 -15.46
C ALA A 39 3.27 33.11 -14.09
N ALA A 40 2.86 32.17 -13.24
CA ALA A 40 2.28 32.47 -11.93
C ALA A 40 3.32 32.82 -10.84
N LEU A 41 4.49 32.17 -10.84
CA LEU A 41 5.53 32.31 -9.81
C LEU A 41 6.79 33.05 -10.31
N GLY A 42 6.84 33.38 -11.60
CA GLY A 42 7.89 34.21 -12.18
C GLY A 42 9.31 33.63 -12.01
N PRO A 43 10.31 34.45 -11.61
CA PRO A 43 11.71 34.04 -11.52
C PRO A 43 12.00 32.91 -10.53
N ALA A 44 11.15 32.71 -9.52
CA ALA A 44 11.36 31.71 -8.46
C ALA A 44 11.48 30.29 -9.03
N VAL A 45 10.64 29.95 -10.02
CA VAL A 45 10.66 28.63 -10.69
C VAL A 45 11.98 28.41 -11.43
N ASN A 46 12.41 29.40 -12.21
CA ASN A 46 13.67 29.30 -12.98
C ASN A 46 14.88 29.21 -12.05
N LYS A 47 14.87 29.94 -10.93
CA LYS A 47 15.93 29.87 -9.91
C LYS A 47 15.98 28.50 -9.24
N ALA A 48 14.83 27.93 -8.90
CA ALA A 48 14.74 26.60 -8.32
C ALA A 48 15.27 25.53 -9.28
N ILE A 49 14.78 25.52 -10.54
CA ILE A 49 15.23 24.58 -11.59
C ILE A 49 16.74 24.68 -11.82
N LYS A 50 17.30 25.90 -11.90
CA LYS A 50 18.73 26.10 -12.11
C LYS A 50 19.55 25.63 -10.92
N ARG A 51 19.14 25.95 -9.69
CA ARG A 51 19.87 25.58 -8.47
C ARG A 51 19.90 24.07 -8.24
N SER A 52 18.82 23.37 -8.59
CA SER A 52 18.71 21.93 -8.40
C SER A 52 19.16 21.12 -9.61
N GLU A 53 19.70 21.78 -10.65
CA GLU A 53 20.04 21.17 -11.94
C GLU A 53 18.93 20.26 -12.49
N PHE A 54 17.69 20.74 -12.38
CA PHE A 54 16.53 19.94 -12.79
C PHE A 54 16.40 19.94 -14.31
N THR A 55 16.53 18.75 -14.91
CA THR A 55 16.43 18.55 -16.35
C THR A 55 15.23 17.69 -16.76
N GLY A 56 14.47 17.18 -15.78
CA GLY A 56 13.37 16.25 -15.99
C GLY A 56 13.81 14.78 -16.01
N LYS A 57 15.07 14.48 -15.66
CA LYS A 57 15.58 13.09 -15.55
C LYS A 57 14.80 12.31 -14.50
N ARG A 58 14.63 11.01 -14.76
CA ARG A 58 13.90 10.10 -13.86
C ARG A 58 14.38 10.23 -12.42
N GLY A 59 13.43 10.41 -11.52
CA GLY A 59 13.71 10.45 -10.10
C GLY A 59 14.25 11.79 -9.60
N GLN A 60 14.36 12.84 -10.42
CA GLN A 60 14.55 14.20 -9.91
C GLN A 60 13.27 14.70 -9.21
N LEU A 61 13.41 15.49 -8.16
CA LEU A 61 12.31 16.20 -7.49
C LEU A 61 12.78 17.59 -7.08
N VAL A 62 11.99 18.61 -7.36
CA VAL A 62 12.20 19.97 -6.87
C VAL A 62 10.92 20.47 -6.24
N GLU A 63 11.02 21.03 -5.05
CA GLU A 63 9.93 21.73 -4.38
C GLU A 63 10.11 23.25 -4.55
N ILE A 64 9.00 23.92 -4.87
CA ILE A 64 8.92 25.36 -5.02
C ILE A 64 7.80 25.85 -4.11
N GLY A 65 8.13 26.66 -3.12
CA GLY A 65 7.14 27.31 -2.27
C GLY A 65 6.28 28.29 -3.07
N ALA A 66 4.99 28.30 -2.80
CA ALA A 66 3.99 29.13 -3.48
C ALA A 66 3.14 29.97 -2.51
N ALA A 67 3.59 30.11 -1.25
CA ALA A 67 2.94 30.96 -0.27
C ALA A 67 2.81 32.41 -0.78
N GLY A 68 1.60 32.96 -0.74
CA GLY A 68 1.30 34.31 -1.21
C GLY A 68 1.24 34.49 -2.73
N ALA A 69 1.34 33.42 -3.51
CA ALA A 69 1.18 33.47 -4.96
C ALA A 69 -0.29 33.51 -5.40
N ALA A 70 -0.53 33.82 -6.67
CA ALA A 70 -1.86 33.80 -7.29
C ALA A 70 -2.44 32.38 -7.52
N ILE A 71 -1.72 31.34 -7.09
CA ILE A 71 -2.14 29.93 -7.17
C ILE A 71 -2.56 29.44 -5.79
N LYS A 72 -3.42 28.43 -5.75
CA LYS A 72 -3.95 27.88 -4.49
C LYS A 72 -3.05 26.87 -3.77
N PRO A 73 -2.25 26.03 -4.45
CA PRO A 73 -1.33 25.13 -3.75
C PRO A 73 -0.29 25.90 -2.93
N GLY A 74 0.01 25.45 -1.71
CA GLY A 74 1.03 26.06 -0.83
C GLY A 74 2.47 25.85 -1.31
N ALA A 75 2.72 24.72 -1.99
CA ALA A 75 3.96 24.37 -2.65
C ALA A 75 3.69 23.58 -3.95
N VAL A 76 4.68 23.51 -4.83
CA VAL A 76 4.60 22.79 -6.09
C VAL A 76 5.82 21.90 -6.29
N TYR A 77 5.60 20.62 -6.61
CA TYR A 77 6.66 19.65 -6.88
C TYR A 77 6.80 19.41 -8.37
N LEU A 78 8.01 19.60 -8.88
CA LEU A 78 8.41 19.14 -10.21
C LEU A 78 9.03 17.75 -10.09
N LEU A 79 8.41 16.75 -10.72
CA LEU A 79 8.91 15.37 -10.73
C LEU A 79 9.50 15.05 -12.10
N GLY A 80 10.77 14.63 -12.16
CA GLY A 80 11.36 14.24 -13.44
C GLY A 80 10.78 12.92 -13.94
N LEU A 81 10.08 12.95 -15.08
CA LEU A 81 9.47 11.78 -15.72
C LEU A 81 10.48 10.94 -16.52
N GLY A 82 11.57 11.55 -16.97
CA GLY A 82 12.45 10.99 -17.99
C GLY A 82 11.83 11.07 -19.38
N ASP A 83 12.15 10.06 -20.20
CA ASP A 83 11.52 9.84 -21.49
C ASP A 83 10.06 9.41 -21.31
N GLU A 84 9.15 10.26 -21.80
CA GLU A 84 7.70 10.09 -21.71
C GLU A 84 7.19 8.88 -22.51
N SER A 85 7.86 8.52 -23.60
CA SER A 85 7.49 7.37 -24.43
C SER A 85 7.69 6.02 -23.73
N THR A 86 8.46 6.01 -22.64
CA THR A 86 8.80 4.82 -21.86
C THR A 86 8.11 4.82 -20.49
N LEU A 87 7.07 5.65 -20.31
CA LEU A 87 6.26 5.62 -19.10
C LEU A 87 5.52 4.28 -18.96
N ASP A 88 5.57 3.77 -17.73
CA ASP A 88 4.92 2.53 -17.34
C ASP A 88 4.37 2.65 -15.91
N HIS A 89 3.57 1.66 -15.53
CA HIS A 89 2.96 1.61 -14.21
C HIS A 89 4.00 1.68 -13.07
N PRO A 90 5.09 0.89 -13.05
CA PRO A 90 6.13 0.99 -12.03
C PRO A 90 6.75 2.40 -11.90
N THR A 91 6.97 3.10 -13.00
CA THR A 91 7.58 4.43 -13.01
C THR A 91 6.64 5.46 -12.40
N VAL A 92 5.40 5.52 -12.85
CA VAL A 92 4.40 6.45 -12.29
C VAL A 92 4.16 6.15 -10.81
N ARG A 93 4.05 4.87 -10.43
CA ARG A 93 3.90 4.43 -9.03
C ARG A 93 5.07 4.89 -8.15
N ARG A 94 6.31 4.76 -8.63
CA ARG A 94 7.50 5.21 -7.87
C ARG A 94 7.54 6.72 -7.71
N LEU A 95 7.15 7.48 -8.72
CA LEU A 95 7.08 8.95 -8.67
C LEU A 95 6.00 9.42 -7.69
N ALA A 96 4.81 8.83 -7.73
CA ALA A 96 3.75 9.08 -6.77
C ALA A 96 4.17 8.75 -5.34
N ALA A 97 4.85 7.62 -5.12
CA ALA A 97 5.41 7.27 -3.82
C ALA A 97 6.47 8.26 -3.35
N LYS A 98 7.30 8.79 -4.26
CA LYS A 98 8.29 9.82 -3.95
C LYS A 98 7.62 11.12 -3.51
N ALA A 99 6.60 11.58 -4.23
CA ALA A 99 5.85 12.79 -3.88
C ALA A 99 5.15 12.66 -2.52
N ALA A 100 4.53 11.51 -2.25
CA ALA A 100 3.88 11.25 -0.95
C ALA A 100 4.89 11.23 0.21
N ARG A 101 6.05 10.59 0.04
CA ARG A 101 7.12 10.62 1.05
C ARG A 101 7.63 12.04 1.30
N HIS A 102 7.82 12.81 0.23
CA HIS A 102 8.27 14.19 0.31
C HIS A 102 7.25 15.07 1.05
N ALA A 103 5.96 14.95 0.71
CA ALA A 103 4.88 15.64 1.42
C ALA A 103 4.87 15.35 2.93
N GLN A 104 5.02 14.08 3.33
CA GLN A 104 5.11 13.73 4.75
C GLN A 104 6.36 14.30 5.43
N ALA A 105 7.51 14.33 4.75
CA ALA A 105 8.73 14.92 5.28
C ALA A 105 8.58 16.45 5.48
N SER A 106 7.79 17.10 4.64
CA SER A 106 7.43 18.53 4.74
C SER A 106 6.24 18.80 5.69
N ALA A 107 5.76 17.79 6.42
CA ALA A 107 4.57 17.88 7.30
C ALA A 107 3.27 18.29 6.59
N TYR A 108 3.16 18.02 5.29
CA TYR A 108 1.96 18.28 4.51
C TYR A 108 0.95 17.15 4.65
N GLN A 109 -0.30 17.53 4.90
CA GLN A 109 -1.42 16.61 5.12
C GLN A 109 -2.27 16.43 3.85
N THR A 110 -2.13 17.33 2.87
CA THR A 110 -2.85 17.29 1.60
C THR A 110 -1.93 17.41 0.38
N LEU A 111 -2.09 16.48 -0.58
CA LEU A 111 -1.30 16.44 -1.82
C LEU A 111 -2.21 16.38 -3.05
N GLY A 112 -2.06 17.33 -3.97
CA GLY A 112 -2.53 17.19 -5.34
C GLY A 112 -1.50 16.43 -6.19
N PHE A 113 -1.93 15.53 -7.06
CA PHE A 113 -1.03 14.87 -8.02
C PHE A 113 -1.66 14.93 -9.42
N VAL A 114 -1.02 15.64 -10.35
CA VAL A 114 -1.46 15.72 -11.75
C VAL A 114 -1.05 14.44 -12.46
N ALA A 115 -2.02 13.72 -12.99
CA ALA A 115 -1.78 12.50 -13.74
C ALA A 115 -1.05 12.82 -15.06
N PRO A 116 0.08 12.15 -15.37
CA PRO A 116 0.67 12.25 -16.70
C PRO A 116 -0.28 11.66 -17.75
N GLU A 117 -0.10 12.05 -19.01
CA GLU A 117 -0.87 11.54 -20.15
C GLU A 117 -0.42 10.12 -20.52
N TRP A 118 -0.78 9.15 -19.67
CA TRP A 118 -0.49 7.73 -19.86
C TRP A 118 -1.67 6.88 -19.36
N GLU A 119 -2.07 5.87 -20.12
CA GLU A 119 -3.18 5.00 -19.76
C GLU A 119 -2.88 4.21 -18.50
N GLY A 120 -3.73 4.35 -17.47
CA GLY A 120 -3.55 3.68 -16.18
C GLY A 120 -2.75 4.49 -15.15
N ALA A 121 -2.38 5.74 -15.46
CA ALA A 121 -1.64 6.62 -14.56
C ALA A 121 -2.33 6.76 -13.20
N GLU A 122 -3.66 6.88 -13.17
CA GLU A 122 -4.41 7.13 -11.95
C GLU A 122 -4.40 5.93 -10.99
N LYS A 123 -4.42 4.71 -11.54
CA LYS A 123 -4.20 3.48 -10.77
C LYS A 123 -2.79 3.45 -10.18
N ALA A 124 -1.77 3.73 -11.00
CA ALA A 124 -0.38 3.73 -10.56
C ALA A 124 -0.10 4.82 -9.50
N ILE A 125 -0.71 6.00 -9.65
CA ILE A 125 -0.63 7.09 -8.67
C ILE A 125 -1.29 6.66 -7.37
N ALA A 126 -2.52 6.13 -7.42
CA ALA A 126 -3.23 5.66 -6.24
C ALA A 126 -2.43 4.61 -5.46
N GLU A 127 -1.82 3.64 -6.17
CA GLU A 127 -0.91 2.69 -5.54
C GLU A 127 0.31 3.38 -4.91
N GLY A 128 0.95 4.27 -5.67
CA GLY A 128 2.19 4.92 -5.29
C GLY A 128 2.03 5.78 -4.05
N VAL A 129 0.98 6.59 -3.99
CA VAL A 129 0.76 7.48 -2.84
C VAL A 129 0.46 6.71 -1.56
N VAL A 130 -0.29 5.61 -1.62
CA VAL A 130 -0.51 4.75 -0.45
C VAL A 130 0.80 4.10 0.00
N LEU A 131 1.55 3.51 -0.92
CA LEU A 131 2.82 2.85 -0.61
C LEU A 131 3.90 3.83 -0.11
N GLY A 132 3.92 5.06 -0.62
CA GLY A 132 4.81 6.12 -0.17
C GLY A 132 4.41 6.71 1.18
N SER A 133 3.11 6.74 1.47
CA SER A 133 2.58 7.24 2.75
C SER A 133 2.69 6.24 3.90
N TYR A 134 2.94 4.97 3.60
CA TYR A 134 3.04 3.89 4.59
C TYR A 134 4.06 4.20 5.69
N ARG A 135 3.65 4.01 6.95
CA ARG A 135 4.49 4.10 8.14
C ARG A 135 4.10 2.98 9.09
N PHE A 136 5.10 2.42 9.76
CA PHE A 136 4.93 1.40 10.80
C PHE A 136 5.36 2.01 12.14
N ASP A 137 4.41 2.67 12.79
CA ASP A 137 4.65 3.48 13.99
C ASP A 137 4.07 2.84 15.26
N ASP A 138 3.39 1.70 15.15
CA ASP A 138 2.68 1.02 16.25
C ASP A 138 3.57 0.71 17.47
N PHE A 139 4.86 0.47 17.24
CA PHE A 139 5.85 0.13 18.27
C PHE A 139 6.81 1.27 18.59
N LYS A 140 6.56 2.49 18.09
CA LYS A 140 7.36 3.68 18.42
C LYS A 140 6.77 4.42 19.60
N THR A 141 7.62 5.11 20.35
CA THR A 141 7.21 6.10 21.36
C THR A 141 6.51 7.28 20.68
N GLU A 142 5.59 7.95 21.38
CA GLU A 142 4.77 9.06 20.82
C GLU A 142 5.60 10.16 20.16
N GLU A 143 6.76 10.49 20.73
CA GLU A 143 7.71 11.47 20.17
C GLU A 143 8.25 11.10 18.78
N ASN A 144 8.32 9.79 18.49
CA ASN A 144 8.87 9.22 17.26
C ASN A 144 7.78 8.81 16.26
N LYS A 145 6.50 8.95 16.62
CA LYS A 145 5.39 8.71 15.70
C LYS A 145 5.25 9.86 14.70
N THR A 146 4.72 9.55 13.53
CA THR A 146 4.44 10.55 12.50
C THR A 146 3.35 11.51 12.99
N LYS A 147 3.73 12.77 13.26
CA LYS A 147 2.81 13.80 13.80
C LYS A 147 1.82 14.35 12.77
N PHE A 148 2.27 14.52 11.52
CA PHE A 148 1.49 15.08 10.43
C PHE A 148 1.45 14.10 9.26
N PRO A 149 0.68 13.00 9.36
CA PRO A 149 0.57 12.04 8.27
C PRO A 149 -0.16 12.68 7.09
N LEU A 150 0.16 12.23 5.87
CA LEU A 150 -0.61 12.57 4.69
C LEU A 150 -2.03 12.01 4.84
N GLU A 151 -3.03 12.88 4.84
CA GLU A 151 -4.43 12.51 5.08
C GLU A 151 -5.22 12.38 3.77
N ARG A 152 -4.90 13.23 2.79
CA ARG A 152 -5.66 13.33 1.55
C ARG A 152 -4.76 13.48 0.33
N VAL A 153 -5.09 12.72 -0.72
CA VAL A 153 -4.55 12.91 -2.06
C VAL A 153 -5.68 13.22 -3.03
N THR A 154 -5.49 14.24 -3.87
CA THR A 154 -6.36 14.50 -5.02
C THR A 154 -5.61 14.24 -6.31
N ILE A 155 -6.03 13.22 -7.06
CA ILE A 155 -5.51 12.95 -8.41
C ILE A 155 -6.22 13.88 -9.39
N VAL A 156 -5.46 14.72 -10.09
CA VAL A 156 -5.97 15.69 -11.06
C VAL A 156 -5.73 15.16 -12.46
N THR A 157 -6.80 14.98 -13.25
CA THR A 157 -6.68 14.36 -14.58
C THR A 157 -6.94 15.30 -15.74
N GLY A 158 -7.45 16.52 -15.47
CA GLY A 158 -7.87 17.46 -16.52
C GLY A 158 -9.05 16.95 -17.39
N ARG A 159 -9.65 15.81 -17.05
CA ARG A 159 -10.75 15.15 -17.77
C ARG A 159 -12.00 15.07 -16.91
N LYS A 160 -13.16 14.86 -17.53
CA LYS A 160 -14.42 14.62 -16.82
C LYS A 160 -14.32 13.37 -15.94
N VAL A 161 -14.66 13.48 -14.66
CA VAL A 161 -14.55 12.37 -13.70
C VAL A 161 -15.71 11.38 -13.87
N GLY A 162 -15.45 10.30 -14.59
CA GLY A 162 -16.38 9.18 -14.84
C GLY A 162 -16.32 8.06 -13.80
N ALA A 163 -17.13 7.02 -13.97
CA ALA A 163 -17.14 5.83 -13.11
C ALA A 163 -15.86 5.00 -13.25
N GLU A 164 -15.43 4.74 -14.49
CA GLU A 164 -14.20 3.99 -14.81
C GLU A 164 -12.96 4.57 -14.13
N LEU A 165 -12.84 5.90 -14.14
CA LEU A 165 -11.73 6.60 -13.50
C LEU A 165 -11.73 6.42 -11.98
N ARG A 166 -12.91 6.47 -11.35
CA ARG A 166 -13.05 6.22 -9.90
C ARG A 166 -12.73 4.77 -9.57
N GLU A 167 -13.13 3.84 -10.43
CA GLU A 167 -12.83 2.41 -10.27
C GLU A 167 -11.33 2.12 -10.40
N ALA A 168 -10.64 2.72 -11.38
CA ALA A 168 -9.19 2.57 -11.55
C ALA A 168 -8.42 3.06 -10.30
N VAL A 169 -8.81 4.20 -9.74
CA VAL A 169 -8.23 4.73 -8.49
C VAL A 169 -8.56 3.84 -7.29
N ALA A 170 -9.83 3.42 -7.15
CA ALA A 170 -10.24 2.53 -6.07
C ALA A 170 -9.50 1.18 -6.12
N HIS A 171 -9.25 0.67 -7.32
CA HIS A 171 -8.47 -0.55 -7.54
C HIS A 171 -7.00 -0.37 -7.16
N GLY A 172 -6.35 0.71 -7.62
CA GLY A 172 -4.96 0.99 -7.22
C GLY A 172 -4.82 1.16 -5.70
N GLN A 173 -5.75 1.89 -5.08
CA GLN A 173 -5.80 2.03 -3.62
C GLN A 173 -5.99 0.68 -2.92
N ALA A 174 -6.93 -0.16 -3.37
CA ALA A 174 -7.19 -1.48 -2.78
C ALA A 174 -5.98 -2.43 -2.89
N VAL A 175 -5.24 -2.39 -3.99
CA VAL A 175 -3.99 -3.18 -4.15
C VAL A 175 -2.93 -2.71 -3.16
N ALA A 176 -2.70 -1.40 -3.06
CA ALA A 176 -1.68 -0.88 -2.15
C ALA A 176 -2.06 -1.07 -0.67
N GLU A 177 -3.34 -0.96 -0.32
CA GLU A 177 -3.83 -1.27 1.04
C GLU A 177 -3.61 -2.74 1.42
N ALA A 178 -3.82 -3.67 0.49
CA ALA A 178 -3.50 -5.08 0.71
C ALA A 178 -2.00 -5.27 0.99
N VAL A 179 -1.13 -4.58 0.25
CA VAL A 179 0.31 -4.59 0.47
C VAL A 179 0.68 -3.99 1.83
N THR A 180 0.04 -2.89 2.25
CA THR A 180 0.32 -2.30 3.57
C THR A 180 -0.11 -3.20 4.71
N ILE A 181 -1.24 -3.90 4.59
CA ILE A 181 -1.66 -4.92 5.58
C ILE A 181 -0.61 -6.03 5.68
N ALA A 182 -0.12 -6.52 4.54
CA ALA A 182 0.92 -7.54 4.55
C ALA A 182 2.20 -7.03 5.22
N ARG A 183 2.61 -5.78 4.95
CA ARG A 183 3.75 -5.12 5.61
C ARG A 183 3.55 -4.99 7.11
N ASP A 184 2.38 -4.58 7.57
CA ASP A 184 2.10 -4.47 9.01
C ASP A 184 2.26 -5.81 9.71
N LEU A 185 1.70 -6.88 9.13
CA LEU A 185 1.82 -8.22 9.69
C LEU A 185 3.28 -8.71 9.70
N ILE A 186 4.02 -8.52 8.61
CA ILE A 186 5.45 -8.92 8.52
C ILE A 186 6.33 -8.10 9.48
N ASN A 187 6.05 -6.81 9.63
CA ASN A 187 6.84 -5.92 10.48
C ASN A 187 6.56 -6.15 11.97
N THR A 188 5.35 -6.61 12.32
CA THR A 188 4.94 -6.91 13.69
C THR A 188 5.84 -8.00 14.27
N PRO A 189 6.45 -7.76 15.44
CA PRO A 189 7.39 -8.71 16.01
C PRO A 189 6.69 -9.98 16.49
N PRO A 190 7.37 -11.13 16.50
CA PRO A 190 6.78 -12.44 16.75
C PRO A 190 6.28 -12.61 18.20
N ASN A 191 6.79 -11.82 19.15
CA ASN A 191 6.24 -11.78 20.51
C ASN A 191 4.79 -11.25 20.53
N VAL A 192 4.39 -10.44 19.54
CA VAL A 192 3.04 -9.87 19.39
C VAL A 192 2.22 -10.64 18.36
N LEU A 193 2.77 -10.91 17.18
CA LEU A 193 2.07 -11.65 16.11
C LEU A 193 2.53 -13.11 16.04
N TYR A 194 1.89 -13.92 16.87
CA TYR A 194 2.07 -15.38 16.92
C TYR A 194 0.85 -16.12 16.33
N PRO A 195 0.85 -17.46 16.19
CA PRO A 195 -0.16 -18.19 15.41
C PRO A 195 -1.60 -17.88 15.80
N GLU A 196 -1.90 -17.89 17.10
CA GLU A 196 -3.23 -17.54 17.62
C GLU A 196 -3.59 -16.07 17.40
N ALA A 197 -2.67 -15.14 17.63
CA ALA A 197 -2.90 -13.71 17.39
C ALA A 197 -3.22 -13.42 15.90
N MET A 198 -2.55 -14.11 14.97
CA MET A 198 -2.87 -14.03 13.54
C MET A 198 -4.25 -14.63 13.22
N GLY A 199 -4.64 -15.70 13.94
CA GLY A 199 -5.99 -16.26 13.91
C GLY A 199 -7.07 -15.26 14.32
N GLU A 200 -6.88 -14.57 15.44
CA GLU A 200 -7.80 -13.55 15.93
C GLU A 200 -7.88 -12.34 14.99
N TYR A 201 -6.74 -11.91 14.43
CA TYR A 201 -6.72 -10.87 13.41
C TYR A 201 -7.57 -11.27 12.18
N ALA A 202 -7.41 -12.50 11.68
CA ALA A 202 -8.18 -13.00 10.54
C ALA A 202 -9.69 -13.11 10.83
N LYS A 203 -10.07 -13.53 12.05
CA LYS A 203 -11.48 -13.54 12.49
C LYS A 203 -12.08 -12.14 12.49
N LYS A 204 -11.37 -11.17 13.09
CA LYS A 204 -11.82 -9.77 13.14
C LYS A 204 -11.99 -9.21 11.72
N LEU A 205 -11.00 -9.42 10.85
CA LEU A 205 -11.05 -9.00 9.45
C LEU A 205 -12.28 -9.56 8.71
N ALA A 206 -12.58 -10.84 8.91
CA ALA A 206 -13.76 -11.46 8.30
C ALA A 206 -15.07 -10.94 8.90
N ALA A 207 -15.13 -10.70 10.22
CA ALA A 207 -16.30 -10.15 10.88
C ALA A 207 -16.66 -8.75 10.33
N ASP A 208 -15.65 -7.87 10.23
CA ASP A 208 -15.80 -6.51 9.68
C ASP A 208 -16.28 -6.51 8.21
N ARG A 209 -16.02 -7.62 7.49
CA ARG A 209 -16.31 -7.78 6.06
C ARG A 209 -17.36 -8.86 5.78
N LYS A 210 -18.09 -9.31 6.80
CA LYS A 210 -19.13 -10.34 6.66
C LYS A 210 -20.20 -9.92 5.66
N ALA A 211 -20.55 -8.63 5.66
CA ALA A 211 -21.48 -8.04 4.70
C ALA A 211 -20.99 -8.07 3.24
N GLN A 212 -19.70 -8.30 3.01
CA GLN A 212 -19.09 -8.42 1.68
C GLN A 212 -18.87 -9.88 1.26
N GLY A 213 -19.37 -10.85 2.05
CA GLY A 213 -19.29 -12.28 1.73
C GLY A 213 -18.06 -13.00 2.29
N LEU A 214 -17.36 -12.42 3.26
CA LEU A 214 -16.22 -13.05 3.93
C LEU A 214 -16.66 -13.85 5.16
N THR A 215 -16.08 -15.03 5.33
CA THR A 215 -16.15 -15.82 6.56
C THR A 215 -14.77 -16.34 6.93
N CYS A 216 -14.55 -16.63 8.21
CA CYS A 216 -13.31 -17.18 8.73
C CYS A 216 -13.61 -18.30 9.71
N LYS A 217 -12.87 -19.41 9.57
CA LYS A 217 -12.78 -20.46 10.56
C LYS A 217 -11.32 -20.62 10.96
N VAL A 218 -11.07 -20.66 12.26
CA VAL A 218 -9.74 -20.92 12.82
C VAL A 218 -9.79 -22.25 13.54
N LEU A 219 -8.90 -23.16 13.17
CA LEU A 219 -8.72 -24.45 13.81
C LEU A 219 -7.63 -24.29 14.87
N THR A 220 -7.98 -24.61 16.10
CA THR A 220 -7.06 -24.68 17.25
C THR A 220 -6.11 -25.86 17.11
N HIS A 221 -5.02 -25.86 17.89
CA HIS A 221 -4.07 -26.97 17.96
C HIS A 221 -4.74 -28.32 18.24
N LYS A 222 -5.69 -28.36 19.19
CA LYS A 222 -6.49 -29.58 19.46
C LYS A 222 -7.26 -30.05 18.22
N GLN A 223 -7.94 -29.14 17.53
CA GLN A 223 -8.70 -29.48 16.32
C GLN A 223 -7.80 -29.91 15.14
N ILE A 224 -6.55 -29.43 15.10
CA ILE A 224 -5.53 -29.87 14.15
C ILE A 224 -5.15 -31.33 14.42
N LEU A 225 -4.89 -31.68 15.68
CA LEU A 225 -4.59 -33.05 16.12
C LEU A 225 -5.76 -34.01 15.88
N ASP A 226 -6.97 -33.61 16.27
CA ASP A 226 -8.20 -34.39 16.06
C ASP A 226 -8.46 -34.68 14.58
N LYS A 227 -7.90 -33.87 13.67
CA LYS A 227 -8.01 -34.03 12.21
C LYS A 227 -6.84 -34.76 11.56
N GLY A 228 -5.87 -35.24 12.35
CA GLY A 228 -4.68 -35.94 11.84
C GLY A 228 -3.73 -35.05 11.04
N MET A 229 -3.75 -33.73 11.26
CA MET A 229 -2.87 -32.78 10.58
C MET A 229 -1.48 -32.76 11.21
N ASN A 230 -0.82 -33.93 11.26
CA ASN A 230 0.37 -34.17 12.06
C ASN A 230 1.62 -33.40 11.58
N LEU A 231 1.66 -32.94 10.32
CA LEU A 231 2.81 -32.21 9.78
C LEU A 231 2.92 -30.77 10.34
N ILE A 232 1.80 -30.05 10.44
CA ILE A 232 1.82 -28.69 11.03
C ILE A 232 2.06 -28.77 12.55
N ASP A 233 1.52 -29.81 13.20
CA ASP A 233 1.84 -30.14 14.59
C ASP A 233 3.34 -30.38 14.78
N ALA A 234 3.93 -31.22 13.93
CA ALA A 234 5.34 -31.57 14.03
C ALA A 234 6.29 -30.36 13.94
N VAL A 235 5.90 -29.34 13.16
CA VAL A 235 6.64 -28.07 13.07
C VAL A 235 6.42 -27.21 14.31
N GLY A 236 5.17 -27.08 14.78
CA GLY A 236 4.80 -26.15 15.86
C GLY A 236 5.00 -26.66 17.28
N ARG A 237 5.15 -27.98 17.48
CA ARG A 237 5.18 -28.61 18.82
C ARG A 237 6.36 -28.20 19.70
N GLY A 238 7.45 -27.70 19.11
CA GLY A 238 8.59 -27.15 19.86
C GLY A 238 8.33 -25.75 20.40
N SER A 239 7.22 -25.10 20.01
CA SER A 239 6.83 -23.82 20.57
C SER A 239 5.80 -23.99 21.68
N ARG A 240 5.90 -23.15 22.72
CA ARG A 240 4.82 -22.94 23.71
C ARG A 240 3.52 -22.39 23.09
N ARG A 241 3.58 -21.88 21.86
CA ARG A 241 2.47 -21.33 21.09
C ARG A 241 2.13 -22.31 19.97
N GLY A 242 1.20 -23.22 20.26
CA GLY A 242 0.81 -24.29 19.35
C GLY A 242 0.31 -23.77 17.99
N PRO A 243 0.32 -24.65 16.96
CA PRO A 243 -0.09 -24.28 15.62
C PRO A 243 -1.58 -23.96 15.51
N VAL A 244 -1.90 -23.17 14.49
CA VAL A 244 -3.26 -22.75 14.14
C VAL A 244 -3.45 -22.87 12.63
N LEU A 245 -4.63 -23.28 12.18
CA LEU A 245 -4.96 -23.26 10.75
C LEU A 245 -6.13 -22.30 10.52
N ILE A 246 -5.91 -21.32 9.65
CA ILE A 246 -6.92 -20.34 9.27
C ILE A 246 -7.48 -20.73 7.91
N HIS A 247 -8.80 -20.86 7.83
CA HIS A 247 -9.53 -21.04 6.57
C HIS A 247 -10.54 -19.90 6.43
N MET A 248 -10.26 -18.98 5.51
CA MET A 248 -11.17 -17.92 5.11
C MET A 248 -11.84 -18.26 3.78
N ILE A 249 -13.07 -17.81 3.62
CA ILE A 249 -13.83 -17.99 2.38
C ILE A 249 -14.41 -16.65 1.96
N TYR A 250 -14.19 -16.28 0.71
CA TYR A 250 -14.98 -15.27 0.02
C TYR A 250 -16.00 -15.97 -0.88
N ARG A 251 -17.26 -15.51 -0.80
CA ARG A 251 -18.33 -15.90 -1.72
C ARG A 251 -19.17 -14.65 -2.07
N PRO A 252 -19.37 -14.34 -3.35
CA PRO A 252 -20.24 -13.24 -3.75
C PRO A 252 -21.66 -13.47 -3.22
N LYS A 253 -22.29 -12.42 -2.69
CA LYS A 253 -23.68 -12.50 -2.23
C LYS A 253 -24.63 -12.76 -3.41
N GLY A 254 -25.67 -13.56 -3.19
CA GLY A 254 -26.65 -13.91 -4.22
C GLY A 254 -26.13 -14.82 -5.33
N SER A 255 -24.91 -15.34 -5.21
CA SER A 255 -24.30 -16.18 -6.25
C SER A 255 -24.89 -17.59 -6.28
N LYS A 256 -24.93 -18.17 -7.49
CA LYS A 256 -25.29 -19.59 -7.71
C LYS A 256 -24.40 -20.52 -6.87
N LYS A 257 -24.90 -21.72 -6.57
CA LYS A 257 -24.16 -22.74 -5.80
C LYS A 257 -22.85 -23.13 -6.47
N ASP A 258 -22.89 -23.28 -7.80
CA ASP A 258 -21.74 -23.62 -8.61
C ASP A 258 -21.04 -22.36 -9.12
N LEU A 259 -19.85 -22.10 -8.58
CA LEU A 259 -18.97 -21.01 -8.96
C LEU A 259 -17.59 -21.61 -9.21
N PRO A 260 -16.79 -21.04 -10.13
CA PRO A 260 -15.36 -21.32 -10.21
C PRO A 260 -14.74 -21.20 -8.81
N LYS A 261 -13.89 -22.17 -8.45
CA LYS A 261 -13.26 -22.25 -7.13
C LYS A 261 -11.77 -21.98 -7.27
N LEU A 262 -11.27 -21.05 -6.48
CA LEU A 262 -9.84 -20.76 -6.36
C LEU A 262 -9.41 -20.97 -4.92
N ALA A 263 -8.19 -21.43 -4.72
CA ALA A 263 -7.58 -21.57 -3.40
C ALA A 263 -6.22 -20.88 -3.38
N PHE A 264 -6.03 -19.99 -2.41
CA PHE A 264 -4.73 -19.42 -2.08
C PHE A 264 -4.23 -20.05 -0.78
N VAL A 265 -2.96 -20.45 -0.78
CA VAL A 265 -2.30 -21.04 0.39
C VAL A 265 -1.10 -20.18 0.75
N GLY A 266 -1.08 -19.64 1.98
CA GLY A 266 0.01 -18.82 2.47
C GLY A 266 0.82 -19.54 3.55
N LYS A 267 2.14 -19.61 3.38
CA LYS A 267 3.07 -20.06 4.42
C LYS A 267 2.99 -19.13 5.63
N GLY A 268 2.84 -19.69 6.83
CA GLY A 268 2.50 -18.95 8.05
C GLY A 268 3.44 -19.19 9.22
N ILE A 269 4.75 -19.31 8.99
CA ILE A 269 5.70 -19.50 10.10
C ILE A 269 5.95 -18.13 10.75
N THR A 270 5.33 -17.91 11.91
CA THR A 270 5.35 -16.61 12.61
C THR A 270 6.72 -16.24 13.16
N PHE A 271 7.54 -17.25 13.47
CA PHE A 271 8.97 -17.10 13.67
C PHE A 271 9.67 -18.44 13.35
N ASP A 272 10.79 -18.37 12.64
CA ASP A 272 11.57 -19.54 12.24
C ASP A 272 12.97 -19.51 12.86
N THR A 273 13.14 -20.21 13.97
CA THR A 273 14.47 -20.42 14.56
C THR A 273 15.33 -21.39 13.74
N GLY A 274 14.71 -22.21 12.87
CA GLY A 274 15.31 -23.40 12.27
C GLY A 274 15.00 -24.70 13.04
N GLY A 275 14.51 -24.60 14.29
CA GLY A 275 14.27 -25.75 15.15
C GLY A 275 15.59 -26.38 15.59
N ILE A 276 15.64 -27.72 15.68
CA ILE A 276 16.88 -28.46 16.00
C ILE A 276 18.03 -28.09 15.06
N CYS A 277 17.72 -27.88 13.78
CA CYS A 277 18.65 -27.31 12.79
C CYS A 277 18.69 -25.78 12.91
N ILE A 278 19.14 -25.29 14.06
CA ILE A 278 19.09 -23.89 14.44
C ILE A 278 19.82 -23.01 13.40
N LYS A 279 19.19 -21.90 13.01
CA LYS A 279 19.83 -20.89 12.19
C LYS A 279 20.95 -20.20 12.97
N PRO A 280 22.01 -19.70 12.32
CA PRO A 280 22.95 -18.80 12.95
C PRO A 280 22.24 -17.55 13.51
N GLY A 281 22.82 -16.93 14.54
CA GLY A 281 22.27 -15.72 15.15
C GLY A 281 22.08 -14.55 14.15
N PRO A 282 23.07 -14.20 13.31
CA PRO A 282 22.94 -13.10 12.36
C PRO A 282 21.77 -13.28 11.38
N GLY A 283 20.87 -12.30 11.32
CA GLY A 283 19.71 -12.29 10.42
C GLY A 283 18.51 -13.13 10.91
N MET A 284 18.61 -13.79 12.06
CA MET A 284 17.48 -14.55 12.62
C MET A 284 16.30 -13.63 13.00
N ASP A 285 16.56 -12.37 13.33
CA ASP A 285 15.53 -11.37 13.61
C ASP A 285 14.61 -11.09 12.40
N GLU A 286 15.10 -11.29 11.17
CA GLU A 286 14.30 -11.19 9.94
C GLU A 286 13.34 -12.36 9.76
N MET A 287 13.50 -13.48 10.50
CA MET A 287 12.65 -14.67 10.37
C MET A 287 11.22 -14.46 10.86
N LYS A 288 10.91 -13.30 11.45
CA LYS A 288 9.52 -12.84 11.60
C LYS A 288 8.79 -12.70 10.25
N GLY A 289 9.55 -12.51 9.16
CA GLY A 289 9.04 -12.43 7.80
C GLY A 289 8.68 -13.79 7.18
N ASP A 290 8.94 -14.91 7.86
CA ASP A 290 8.69 -16.25 7.31
C ASP A 290 7.19 -16.62 7.20
N MET A 291 6.32 -15.72 7.68
CA MET A 291 4.87 -15.70 7.48
C MET A 291 4.43 -14.74 6.36
N GLY A 292 5.36 -14.20 5.57
CA GLY A 292 5.07 -13.23 4.51
C GLY A 292 4.12 -13.75 3.43
N GLY A 293 4.13 -15.08 3.20
CA GLY A 293 3.15 -15.74 2.33
C GLY A 293 1.73 -15.61 2.88
N ALA A 294 1.50 -15.95 4.16
CA ALA A 294 0.24 -15.77 4.86
C ALA A 294 -0.18 -14.29 4.91
N ALA A 295 0.75 -13.38 5.18
CA ALA A 295 0.51 -11.94 5.19
C ALA A 295 -0.03 -11.44 3.84
N ALA A 296 0.61 -11.85 2.73
CA ALA A 296 0.24 -11.42 1.38
C ALA A 296 -1.17 -11.86 1.01
N VAL A 297 -1.51 -13.12 1.24
CA VAL A 297 -2.83 -13.66 0.89
C VAL A 297 -3.94 -13.12 1.82
N LEU A 298 -3.64 -12.86 3.09
CA LEU A 298 -4.57 -12.22 4.02
C LEU A 298 -4.83 -10.75 3.66
N GLY A 299 -3.78 -10.02 3.30
CA GLY A 299 -3.87 -8.67 2.77
C GLY A 299 -4.72 -8.61 1.50
N ALA A 300 -4.53 -9.56 0.57
CA ALA A 300 -5.38 -9.68 -0.62
C ALA A 300 -6.85 -9.90 -0.25
N PHE A 301 -7.15 -10.83 0.68
CA PHE A 301 -8.52 -11.08 1.16
C PHE A 301 -9.15 -9.86 1.83
N ALA A 302 -8.36 -9.01 2.48
CA ALA A 302 -8.84 -7.79 3.11
C ALA A 302 -9.45 -6.82 2.09
N THR A 303 -8.98 -6.78 0.84
CA THR A 303 -9.46 -5.82 -0.16
C THR A 303 -10.23 -6.47 -1.30
N LEU A 304 -10.07 -7.79 -1.50
CA LEU A 304 -10.71 -8.62 -2.54
C LEU A 304 -12.22 -8.37 -2.69
N ALA A 305 -12.93 -8.33 -1.56
CA ALA A 305 -14.39 -8.25 -1.57
C ALA A 305 -14.94 -6.94 -2.16
N ARG A 306 -14.12 -5.89 -2.22
CA ARG A 306 -14.46 -4.61 -2.87
C ARG A 306 -14.63 -4.77 -4.39
N HIS A 307 -13.97 -5.75 -4.98
CA HIS A 307 -14.01 -6.03 -6.42
C HIS A 307 -15.07 -7.06 -6.81
N GLN A 308 -15.77 -7.63 -5.82
CA GLN A 308 -16.85 -8.61 -6.01
C GLN A 308 -16.55 -9.68 -7.08
N PRO A 309 -15.37 -10.33 -7.09
CA PRO A 309 -15.00 -11.24 -8.17
C PRO A 309 -16.01 -12.39 -8.30
N PRO A 310 -16.35 -12.84 -9.51
CA PRO A 310 -17.44 -13.80 -9.74
C PRO A 310 -17.03 -15.26 -9.47
N CYS A 311 -16.29 -15.51 -8.39
CA CYS A 311 -15.78 -16.83 -8.02
C CYS A 311 -15.78 -17.03 -6.50
N ARG A 312 -15.75 -18.29 -6.05
CA ARG A 312 -15.58 -18.63 -4.64
C ARG A 312 -14.10 -18.82 -4.36
N ILE A 313 -13.56 -18.04 -3.43
CA ILE A 313 -12.13 -18.09 -3.11
C ILE A 313 -11.95 -18.60 -1.69
N SER A 314 -11.15 -19.65 -1.53
CA SER A 314 -10.68 -20.16 -0.25
C SER A 314 -9.27 -19.64 0.02
N LEU A 315 -9.02 -19.14 1.21
CA LEU A 315 -7.70 -18.81 1.72
C LEU A 315 -7.38 -19.76 2.86
N VAL A 316 -6.29 -20.52 2.73
CA VAL A 316 -5.76 -21.38 3.78
C VAL A 316 -4.40 -20.86 4.23
N MET A 317 -4.22 -20.68 5.53
CA MET A 317 -2.93 -20.35 6.12
C MET A 317 -2.64 -21.37 7.22
N CYS A 318 -1.47 -22.01 7.14
CA CYS A 318 -0.98 -22.93 8.15
C CYS A 318 0.02 -22.17 9.03
N LEU A 319 -0.39 -21.86 10.26
CA LEU A 319 0.35 -21.02 11.18
C LEU A 319 1.06 -21.89 12.20
N ALA A 320 2.36 -21.67 12.36
CA ALA A 320 3.17 -22.30 13.39
C ALA A 320 4.33 -21.37 13.80
N GLU A 321 5.02 -21.73 14.86
CA GLU A 321 6.30 -21.16 15.25
C GLU A 321 7.30 -22.32 15.32
N ASN A 322 8.38 -22.25 14.54
CA ASN A 322 9.39 -23.30 14.51
C ASN A 322 10.43 -23.00 15.59
N ALA A 323 10.43 -23.77 16.66
CA ALA A 323 11.25 -23.57 17.86
C ALA A 323 11.91 -24.89 18.29
N ILE A 324 12.93 -24.78 19.15
CA ILE A 324 13.75 -25.93 19.60
C ILE A 324 13.00 -26.84 20.59
N GLY A 325 12.08 -26.30 21.39
CA GLY A 325 11.46 -26.99 22.53
C GLY A 325 11.82 -26.36 23.87
#